data_AF-A0A914QU92-F1
#
_entry.id   AF-A0A914QU92-F1
#
_cell.length_a   1.000
_cell.length_b   1.000
_cell.length_c   1.000
_cell.angle_alpha   90.00
_cell.angle_beta   90.00
_cell.angle_gamma   90.00
#
_symmetry.space_group_name_H-M   'P 1'
#
loop_
_entity.id
_entity.type
_entity.pdbx_description
1 polymer ?
#
loop_
_entity_poly.entity_id
_entity_poly.type
_entity_poly.pdbx_seq_one_letter_code
_entity_poly.pdbx_strand_id
1 'polypeptide(L)'
;MKVRKEGVGVFIRKMESLTTCAETCRSNFDSVENQIFDCHGFSIIGTDLEKRCEFYDESADEIPLHTLTNTNMESKSTYFEKQCMAIPSHCTNGAFSFELQKDRILFVSPIESIIVDDRKRCLNFCLSNPNCHSVNFNQHNGYAFLVV
;
A
#
# COMPACT_ATOMS: atom_id res chain seq x y z
N MET A 1 -7.38 -13.10 -13.00
CA MET A 1 -6.86 -14.17 -12.11
C MET A 1 -6.39 -13.47 -10.84
N LYS A 2 -7.01 -13.80 -9.69
CA LYS A 2 -6.92 -13.06 -8.42
C LYS A 2 -5.64 -13.41 -7.66
N VAL A 3 -4.92 -12.43 -7.11
CA VAL A 3 -3.96 -12.63 -6.00
C VAL A 3 -3.82 -11.35 -5.15
N ARG A 4 -4.05 -11.43 -3.84
CA ARG A 4 -3.66 -10.45 -2.81
C ARG A 4 -2.33 -10.92 -2.19
N LYS A 5 -1.40 -10.01 -1.91
CA LYS A 5 -0.17 -10.33 -1.16
C LYS A 5 -0.53 -10.38 0.33
N GLU A 6 -0.77 -11.57 0.86
CA GLU A 6 -0.85 -11.84 2.30
C GLU A 6 0.05 -13.04 2.57
N GLY A 7 1.34 -12.77 2.73
CA GLY A 7 2.26 -13.78 3.23
C GLY A 7 2.32 -13.76 4.74
N VAL A 8 3.05 -14.72 5.33
CA VAL A 8 3.28 -14.76 6.77
C VAL A 8 3.88 -13.42 7.18
N GLY A 9 3.12 -12.62 7.93
CA GLY A 9 3.64 -11.38 8.47
C GLY A 9 4.90 -11.69 9.27
N VAL A 10 5.99 -10.96 9.02
CA VAL A 10 7.23 -11.08 9.78
C VAL A 10 6.90 -10.88 11.26
N PHE A 11 6.03 -9.90 11.56
CA PHE A 11 5.47 -9.65 12.87
C PHE A 11 4.25 -8.70 12.80
N ILE A 12 3.51 -8.62 13.90
CA ILE A 12 2.37 -7.70 14.09
C ILE A 12 2.69 -6.72 15.22
N ARG A 13 2.46 -5.42 15.00
CA ARG A 13 2.60 -4.38 16.05
C ARG A 13 1.34 -3.57 16.22
N LYS A 14 1.07 -3.17 17.47
CA LYS A 14 0.12 -2.11 17.76
C LYS A 14 0.78 -0.77 17.45
N MET A 15 0.21 -0.01 16.52
CA MET A 15 0.70 1.30 16.12
C MET A 15 -0.49 2.24 15.98
N GLU A 16 -0.32 3.48 16.42
CA GLU A 16 -1.42 4.44 16.56
C GLU A 16 -1.86 5.06 15.23
N SER A 17 -1.03 4.96 14.19
CA SER A 17 -1.33 5.58 12.90
C SER A 17 -0.73 4.84 11.71
N LEU A 18 -1.35 5.03 10.53
CA LEU A 18 -0.81 4.61 9.24
C LEU A 18 0.60 5.18 9.01
N THR A 19 0.82 6.43 9.39
CA THR A 19 2.11 7.12 9.28
C THR A 19 3.21 6.34 9.99
N THR A 20 2.97 5.93 11.23
CA THR A 20 3.95 5.18 12.03
C THR A 20 4.28 3.83 11.38
N CYS A 21 3.29 3.16 10.79
CA CYS A 21 3.51 1.90 10.09
C CYS A 21 4.34 2.10 8.82
N ALA A 22 4.01 3.12 8.03
CA ALA A 22 4.78 3.47 6.83
C ALA A 22 6.24 3.84 7.18
N GLU A 23 6.45 4.59 8.26
CA GLU A 23 7.79 4.97 8.73
C GLU A 23 8.62 3.77 9.17
N THR A 24 8.02 2.84 9.93
CA THR A 24 8.67 1.60 10.37
C THR A 24 9.03 0.72 9.17
N CYS A 25 8.11 0.55 8.21
CA CYS A 25 8.39 -0.20 6.99
C CYS A 25 9.48 0.50 6.14
N ARG A 26 9.49 1.83 6.12
CA ARG A 26 10.51 2.61 5.39
C ARG A 26 11.90 2.43 6.00
N SER A 27 12.02 2.43 7.33
CA SER A 27 13.30 2.29 8.04
C SER A 27 13.86 0.87 8.02
N ASN A 28 13.05 -0.14 7.66
CA ASN A 28 13.44 -1.55 7.77
C ASN A 28 13.88 -1.94 9.20
N PHE A 29 13.26 -1.30 10.20
CA PHE A 29 13.70 -1.42 11.58
C PHE A 29 12.52 -1.34 12.57
N ASP A 30 12.39 -2.39 13.39
CA ASP A 30 11.47 -2.44 14.52
C ASP A 30 12.17 -1.91 15.77
N SER A 31 11.76 -0.73 16.22
CA SER A 31 12.33 -0.05 17.39
C SER A 31 11.99 -0.74 18.71
N VAL A 32 10.95 -1.59 18.75
CA VAL A 32 10.51 -2.25 19.98
C VAL A 32 11.40 -3.43 20.32
N GLU A 33 11.66 -4.31 19.34
CA GLU A 33 12.56 -5.46 19.51
C GLU A 33 14.01 -5.14 19.16
N ASN A 34 14.26 -3.91 18.69
CA ASN A 34 15.57 -3.49 18.19
C ASN A 34 16.09 -4.42 17.08
N GLN A 35 15.22 -4.71 16.10
CA GLN A 35 15.47 -5.70 15.04
C GLN A 35 15.38 -5.06 13.64
N ILE A 36 16.30 -5.45 12.76
CA ILE A 36 16.25 -5.12 11.33
C ILE A 36 15.38 -6.15 10.60
N PHE A 37 14.51 -5.69 9.72
CA PHE A 37 13.68 -6.53 8.86
C PHE A 37 13.54 -5.89 7.48
N ASP A 38 13.61 -6.67 6.41
CA ASP A 38 13.45 -6.12 5.06
C ASP A 38 11.97 -5.98 4.73
N CYS A 39 11.40 -4.80 5.00
CA CYS A 39 9.98 -4.57 4.75
C CYS A 39 9.70 -4.38 3.26
N HIS A 40 8.74 -5.13 2.73
CA HIS A 40 8.17 -4.98 1.38
C HIS A 40 6.75 -4.41 1.39
N GLY A 41 6.09 -4.42 2.55
CA GLY A 41 4.77 -3.83 2.73
C GLY A 41 4.18 -4.11 4.10
N PHE A 42 2.98 -3.62 4.33
CA PHE A 42 2.23 -3.90 5.56
C PHE A 42 0.72 -3.84 5.34
N SER A 43 -0.04 -4.47 6.24
CA SER A 43 -1.49 -4.32 6.31
C SER A 43 -1.91 -3.69 7.63
N ILE A 44 -2.92 -2.83 7.59
CA ILE A 44 -3.61 -2.39 8.80
C ILE A 44 -4.75 -3.36 9.09
N ILE A 45 -4.77 -3.93 10.29
CA ILE A 45 -5.80 -4.86 10.77
C ILE A 45 -6.41 -4.36 12.09
N GLY A 46 -7.67 -4.72 12.34
CA GLY A 46 -8.40 -4.36 13.57
C GLY A 46 -9.50 -3.31 13.35
N THR A 47 -10.06 -2.82 14.46
CA THR A 47 -11.09 -1.77 14.47
C THR A 47 -10.49 -0.39 14.64
N ASP A 48 -11.31 0.66 14.52
CA ASP A 48 -10.85 2.04 14.69
C ASP A 48 -10.16 2.33 16.03
N LEU A 49 -10.47 1.56 17.08
CA LEU A 49 -9.91 1.70 18.42
C LEU A 49 -8.66 0.84 18.66
N GLU A 50 -8.42 -0.19 17.85
CA GLU A 50 -7.33 -1.17 18.05
C GLU A 50 -6.62 -1.53 16.75
N LYS A 51 -6.17 -0.51 16.00
CA LYS A 51 -5.39 -0.71 14.78
C LYS A 51 -4.04 -1.34 15.09
N ARG A 52 -3.69 -2.35 14.30
CA ARG A 52 -2.41 -3.03 14.31
C ARG A 52 -1.85 -3.07 12.89
N CYS A 53 -0.54 -3.06 12.77
CA CYS A 53 0.18 -3.17 11.51
C CYS A 53 0.90 -4.51 11.45
N GLU A 54 0.56 -5.29 10.44
CA GLU A 54 1.21 -6.54 10.08
C GLU A 54 2.19 -6.28 8.95
N PHE A 55 3.48 -6.53 9.17
CA PHE A 55 4.55 -6.22 8.20
C PHE A 55 4.98 -7.48 7.43
N TYR A 56 5.34 -7.32 6.16
CA TYR A 56 5.74 -8.42 5.27
C TYR A 56 7.11 -8.17 4.65
N ASP A 57 7.88 -9.24 4.42
CA ASP A 57 9.12 -9.24 3.65
C ASP A 57 8.94 -9.85 2.24
N GLU A 58 10.02 -10.00 1.47
CA GLU A 58 10.00 -10.58 0.12
C GLU A 58 9.68 -12.09 0.11
N SER A 59 9.94 -12.79 1.21
CA SER A 59 9.80 -14.25 1.33
C SER A 59 8.38 -14.71 1.68
N ALA A 60 7.47 -13.77 1.89
CA ALA A 60 6.12 -14.03 2.33
C ALA A 60 5.26 -14.61 1.16
N ASP A 61 4.79 -15.86 1.30
CA ASP A 61 4.03 -16.62 0.28
C ASP A 61 2.67 -16.00 -0.13
N GLU A 62 2.18 -16.30 -1.34
CA GLU A 62 0.88 -15.82 -1.85
C GLU A 62 -0.32 -16.66 -1.34
N ILE A 63 -1.18 -16.13 -0.46
CA ILE A 63 -2.36 -16.85 0.07
C ILE A 63 -3.71 -16.19 -0.36
N PRO A 64 -4.76 -16.96 -0.72
CA PRO A 64 -6.08 -16.42 -1.10
C PRO A 64 -6.90 -15.81 0.07
N LEU A 65 -7.49 -14.62 -0.19
CA LEU A 65 -8.34 -13.80 0.71
C LEU A 65 -9.51 -14.53 1.43
N HIS A 66 -9.89 -15.73 1.00
CA HIS A 66 -11.09 -16.41 1.47
C HIS A 66 -10.90 -17.27 2.74
N THR A 67 -9.70 -17.31 3.32
CA THR A 67 -9.41 -18.19 4.48
C THR A 67 -9.37 -17.46 5.83
N LEU A 68 -9.45 -16.13 5.85
CA LEU A 68 -9.42 -15.32 7.09
C LEU A 68 -10.83 -15.00 7.67
N THR A 69 -11.90 -15.52 7.08
CA THR A 69 -13.27 -15.29 7.57
C THR A 69 -13.65 -16.13 8.80
N ASN A 70 -12.76 -16.98 9.32
CA ASN A 70 -13.00 -17.71 10.56
C ASN A 70 -12.31 -17.04 11.75
N THR A 71 -12.86 -15.90 12.17
CA THR A 71 -13.36 -15.67 13.55
C THR A 71 -13.85 -14.22 13.60
N ASN A 72 -15.18 -14.03 13.55
CA ASN A 72 -15.92 -12.90 14.13
C ASN A 72 -15.17 -11.57 14.32
N MET A 73 -14.85 -10.85 13.24
CA MET A 73 -14.78 -9.38 13.22
C MET A 73 -14.54 -8.92 11.78
N GLU A 74 -15.37 -7.99 11.32
CA GLU A 74 -15.24 -7.23 10.07
C GLU A 74 -13.93 -6.40 10.05
N SER A 75 -12.79 -7.06 10.04
CA SER A 75 -11.49 -6.41 10.01
C SER A 75 -11.19 -6.07 8.56
N LYS A 76 -11.63 -4.88 8.11
CA LYS A 76 -11.26 -4.36 6.80
C LYS A 76 -9.75 -4.16 6.77
N SER A 77 -9.02 -5.13 6.20
CA SER A 77 -7.57 -5.02 6.09
C SER A 77 -7.17 -4.27 4.82
N THR A 78 -6.37 -3.22 4.98
CA THR A 78 -5.83 -2.43 3.85
C THR A 78 -4.36 -2.76 3.67
N TYR A 79 -3.95 -3.11 2.43
CA TYR A 79 -2.58 -3.46 2.08
C TYR A 79 -1.82 -2.27 1.47
N PHE A 80 -0.59 -2.08 1.95
CA PHE A 80 0.35 -1.04 1.54
C PHE A 80 1.64 -1.66 1.04
N GLU A 81 2.01 -1.38 -0.21
CA GLU A 81 3.26 -1.86 -0.81
C GLU A 81 4.35 -0.80 -0.66
N LYS A 82 5.54 -1.21 -0.21
CA LYS A 82 6.72 -0.32 -0.19
C LYS A 82 7.22 -0.14 -1.62
N GLN A 83 7.22 1.09 -2.11
CA GLN A 83 7.83 1.44 -3.38
C GLN A 83 8.85 2.56 -3.21
N CYS A 84 10.05 2.36 -3.76
CA CYS A 84 11.05 3.42 -3.84
C CYS A 84 10.73 4.34 -5.03
N MET A 85 10.26 5.55 -4.72
CA MET A 85 9.96 6.61 -5.68
C MET A 85 10.67 7.90 -5.28
N ALA A 86 10.96 8.75 -6.27
CA ALA A 86 11.41 10.10 -6.01
C ALA A 86 10.22 10.90 -5.45
N ILE A 87 10.31 11.35 -4.20
CA ILE A 87 9.26 12.14 -3.57
C ILE A 87 9.50 13.61 -3.92
N PRO A 88 8.62 14.26 -4.69
CA PRO A 88 8.76 15.67 -4.97
C PRO A 88 8.52 16.51 -3.71
N SER A 89 9.06 17.74 -3.70
CA SER A 89 9.08 18.59 -2.50
C SER A 89 7.70 18.86 -1.91
N HIS A 90 6.65 18.93 -2.74
CA HIS A 90 5.26 19.11 -2.30
C HIS A 90 4.67 17.88 -1.59
N CYS A 91 5.30 16.71 -1.71
CA CYS A 91 4.89 15.47 -1.03
C CYS A 91 5.76 15.14 0.20
N THR A 92 6.75 15.97 0.55
CA THR A 92 7.76 15.66 1.60
C THR A 92 7.14 15.36 2.97
N ASN A 93 6.07 16.08 3.34
CA ASN A 93 5.36 15.88 4.61
C ASN A 93 4.23 14.84 4.52
N GLY A 94 3.96 14.34 3.32
CA GLY A 94 2.89 13.40 3.02
C GLY A 94 3.39 12.11 2.39
N ALA A 95 4.64 11.73 2.66
CA ALA A 95 5.30 10.55 2.11
C ALA A 95 4.63 9.27 2.61
N PHE A 96 3.46 8.97 2.06
CA PHE A 96 2.66 7.82 2.43
C PHE A 96 2.78 6.74 1.37
N SER A 97 2.95 5.53 1.89
CA SER A 97 2.71 4.29 1.17
C SER A 97 1.39 4.38 0.40
N PHE A 98 1.42 3.99 -0.88
CA PHE A 98 0.19 3.90 -1.66
C PHE A 98 -0.65 2.73 -1.16
N GLU A 99 -1.91 3.00 -0.86
CA GLU A 99 -2.90 1.94 -0.71
C GLU A 99 -3.14 1.31 -2.08
N LEU A 100 -2.93 -0.01 -2.18
CA LEU A 100 -3.26 -0.74 -3.39
C LEU A 100 -4.62 -1.43 -3.21
N GLN A 101 -5.64 -0.91 -3.89
CA GLN A 101 -6.94 -1.57 -3.97
C GLN A 101 -7.06 -2.33 -5.29
N LYS A 102 -6.83 -3.64 -5.24
CA LYS A 102 -7.05 -4.52 -6.41
C LYS A 102 -8.56 -4.65 -6.68
N ASP A 103 -8.92 -4.77 -7.95
CA ASP A 103 -10.30 -4.93 -8.42
C ASP A 103 -11.27 -3.77 -8.07
N ARG A 104 -10.75 -2.61 -7.67
CA ARG A 104 -11.53 -1.38 -7.49
C ARG A 104 -11.07 -0.33 -8.49
N ILE A 105 -12.06 0.30 -9.13
CA ILE A 105 -11.84 1.45 -10.00
C ILE A 105 -12.46 2.67 -9.32
N LEU A 106 -11.73 3.78 -9.31
CA LEU A 106 -12.28 5.08 -8.92
C LEU A 106 -13.13 5.62 -10.08
N PHE A 107 -14.43 5.75 -9.87
CA PHE A 107 -15.39 6.26 -10.86
C PHE A 107 -15.39 7.79 -10.86
N VAL A 108 -14.22 8.38 -11.16
CA VAL A 108 -14.00 9.83 -11.23
C VAL A 108 -13.43 10.16 -12.60
N SER A 109 -13.83 11.30 -13.17
CA SER A 109 -13.25 11.78 -14.42
C SER A 109 -11.74 12.01 -14.25
N PRO A 110 -10.90 11.43 -15.12
CA PRO A 110 -9.46 11.64 -15.03
C PRO A 110 -9.09 13.08 -15.33
N ILE A 111 -8.14 13.61 -14.56
CA ILE A 111 -7.43 14.86 -14.85
C ILE A 111 -6.68 14.68 -16.18
N GLU A 112 -6.02 13.53 -16.30
CA GLU A 112 -5.17 13.18 -17.43
C GLU A 112 -5.16 11.65 -17.62
N SER A 113 -5.01 11.21 -18.87
CA SER A 113 -4.83 9.81 -19.23
C SER A 113 -3.57 9.64 -20.07
N ILE A 114 -2.71 8.72 -19.68
CA ILE A 114 -1.44 8.44 -20.34
C ILE A 114 -1.26 6.93 -20.53
N ILE A 115 -0.41 6.53 -21.48
CA ILE A 115 0.01 5.14 -21.65
C ILE A 115 1.41 4.99 -21.05
N VAL A 116 1.59 4.01 -20.17
CA VAL A 116 2.86 3.74 -19.50
C VAL A 116 3.13 2.24 -19.43
N ASP A 117 4.40 1.90 -19.31
CA ASP A 117 4.85 0.49 -19.31
C ASP A 117 4.45 -0.26 -18.03
N ASP A 118 4.40 0.45 -16.90
CA ASP A 118 4.12 -0.16 -15.60
C ASP A 118 3.41 0.78 -14.60
N ARG A 119 2.94 0.17 -13.51
CA ARG A 119 2.26 0.87 -12.40
C ARG A 119 3.16 1.93 -11.75
N LYS A 120 4.46 1.65 -11.62
CA LYS A 120 5.40 2.57 -10.97
C LYS A 120 5.51 3.85 -11.78
N ARG A 121 5.51 3.76 -13.10
CA ARG A 121 5.51 4.92 -14.00
C ARG A 121 4.22 5.71 -13.87
N CYS A 122 3.06 5.04 -13.81
CA CYS A 122 1.77 5.68 -13.53
C CYS A 122 1.80 6.51 -12.22
N LEU A 123 2.31 5.93 -11.14
CA LEU A 123 2.43 6.61 -9.84
C LEU A 123 3.37 7.82 -9.90
N ASN A 124 4.49 7.71 -10.61
CA ASN A 124 5.42 8.85 -10.77
C ASN A 124 4.78 10.02 -11.53
N PHE A 125 3.95 9.75 -12.54
CA PHE A 125 3.21 10.81 -13.22
C PHE A 125 2.22 11.49 -12.29
N CYS A 126 1.51 10.72 -11.46
CA CYS A 126 0.64 11.29 -10.43
C CYS A 126 1.41 12.16 -9.44
N LEU A 127 2.52 11.66 -8.89
CA LEU A 127 3.37 12.43 -7.97
C LEU A 127 3.95 13.70 -8.60
N SER A 128 4.14 13.72 -9.92
CA SER A 128 4.63 14.91 -10.62
C SER A 128 3.53 15.95 -10.89
N ASN A 129 2.26 15.56 -10.73
CA ASN A 129 1.10 16.41 -10.94
C ASN A 129 0.50 16.82 -9.58
N PRO A 130 0.57 18.10 -9.19
CA PRO A 130 0.13 18.54 -7.86
C PRO A 130 -1.38 18.39 -7.60
N ASN A 131 -2.17 18.13 -8.65
CA ASN A 131 -3.62 17.91 -8.53
C ASN A 131 -3.98 16.43 -8.45
N CYS A 132 -3.02 15.52 -8.62
CA CYS A 132 -3.28 14.09 -8.59
C CYS A 132 -3.14 13.55 -7.17
N HIS A 133 -4.17 12.86 -6.69
CA HIS A 133 -4.16 12.19 -5.38
C HIS A 133 -4.30 10.67 -5.49
N SER A 134 -4.71 10.16 -6.64
CA SER A 134 -4.93 8.72 -6.87
C SER A 134 -4.80 8.35 -8.34
N VAL A 135 -4.67 7.06 -8.63
CA VAL A 135 -4.57 6.56 -10.01
C VAL A 135 -5.45 5.33 -10.22
N ASN A 136 -6.04 5.20 -11.41
CA ASN A 136 -6.47 3.91 -11.93
C ASN A 136 -5.46 3.45 -12.97
N PHE A 137 -4.83 2.29 -12.77
CA PHE A 137 -3.88 1.71 -13.72
C PHE A 137 -4.41 0.39 -14.28
N ASN A 138 -4.49 0.30 -15.61
CA ASN A 138 -4.87 -0.92 -16.31
C ASN A 138 -3.61 -1.65 -16.80
N GLN A 139 -3.30 -2.77 -16.15
CA GLN A 139 -2.13 -3.60 -16.47
C GLN A 139 -2.18 -4.24 -17.87
N HIS A 140 -3.36 -4.41 -18.47
CA HIS A 140 -3.49 -5.09 -19.76
C HIS A 140 -3.11 -4.22 -20.94
N ASN A 141 -3.35 -2.91 -20.85
CA ASN A 141 -3.16 -1.98 -21.96
C ASN A 141 -2.29 -0.76 -21.60
N GLY A 142 -1.77 -0.71 -20.37
CA GLY A 142 -0.87 0.36 -19.92
C GLY A 142 -1.55 1.70 -19.66
N TYR A 143 -2.89 1.78 -19.76
CA TYR A 143 -3.58 3.04 -19.50
C TYR A 143 -3.52 3.40 -18.01
N ALA A 144 -3.03 4.61 -17.76
CA ALA A 144 -2.90 5.25 -16.47
C ALA A 144 -3.81 6.49 -16.45
N PHE A 145 -4.77 6.49 -15.55
CA PHE A 145 -5.72 7.58 -15.35
C PHE A 145 -5.40 8.27 -14.03
N LEU A 146 -4.97 9.53 -14.09
CA LEU A 146 -4.66 10.37 -12.93
C LEU A 146 -5.95 11.00 -12.43
N VAL A 147 -6.24 10.87 -11.14
CA VAL A 147 -7.48 11.38 -10.53
C VAL A 147 -7.20 12.19 -9.27
N VAL A 148 -8.11 13.12 -8.99
CA VAL A 148 -8.14 13.94 -7.76
C VAL A 148 -8.70 13.11 -6.59
#